data_AF-A0A3E1I7A9-F1
#
_entry.id   AF-A0A3E1I7A9-F1
#
_cell.length_a   1.000
_cell.length_b   1.000
_cell.length_c   1.000
_cell.angle_alpha   90.00
_cell.angle_beta   90.00
_cell.angle_gamma   90.00
#
_symmetry.space_group_name_H-M   'P 1'
#
loop_
_entity.id
_entity.type
_entity.pdbx_description
1 polymer ?
#
loop_
_entity_poly.entity_id
_entity_poly.type
_entity_poly.pdbx_seq_one_letter_code
_entity_poly.pdbx_strand_id
1 'polypeptide(L)'
;MIKRLGLLLGVLVSCCTFAAEHGVKVVNPDRFHLEAGDLSLGLSQDWRQPLPKVTRALIIVHGRLRNAQTYLQSGIDAAEHAGVGGSTLVIAPQFLNQVDVKRNHLDKEVLRWKGNDWMAGEASTGPGQISSYGALDQIIKHLGNRKLFPALKEIVVAGHSGGGQVVQRFALTGHDHPLLNAEGIRLRYVVANPSSYAYFSPQRPVTFDIANCPGFNDWKYGMQNLPDYVGDRGAQQLEQDYVSRDITYLLGQQDTDPNHPALDKSCEAETQGAYRLMRGHNYFDYIKQRHPQLGHRLVEVPGVGHDGDKMFTSPEGEKVLFTQ
;
A
#
# COMPACT_ATOMS: atom_id res chain seq x y z
N MET A 1 -6.58 -17.05 -67.97
CA MET A 1 -6.62 -17.90 -66.76
C MET A 1 -5.64 -17.34 -65.74
N ILE A 2 -6.15 -16.61 -64.76
CA ILE A 2 -5.37 -15.83 -63.79
C ILE A 2 -5.05 -16.71 -62.57
N LYS A 3 -3.76 -16.75 -62.20
CA LYS A 3 -3.21 -17.52 -61.07
C LYS A 3 -3.78 -17.01 -59.73
N ARG A 4 -4.29 -17.91 -58.89
CA ARG A 4 -4.73 -17.64 -57.53
C ARG A 4 -3.51 -17.48 -56.61
N LEU A 5 -3.37 -16.29 -56.02
CA LEU A 5 -2.40 -16.01 -54.96
C LEU A 5 -3.08 -16.31 -53.62
N GLY A 6 -2.54 -17.27 -52.86
CA GLY A 6 -3.02 -17.60 -51.52
C GLY A 6 -2.57 -16.56 -50.51
N LEU A 7 -3.52 -15.97 -49.78
CA LEU A 7 -3.25 -15.06 -48.66
C LEU A 7 -3.11 -15.90 -47.38
N LEU A 8 -1.90 -16.04 -46.86
CA LEU A 8 -1.63 -16.59 -45.53
C LEU A 8 -1.84 -15.48 -44.49
N LEU A 9 -2.94 -15.59 -43.73
CA LEU A 9 -3.21 -14.73 -42.59
C LEU A 9 -2.34 -15.20 -41.41
N GLY A 10 -1.23 -14.52 -41.16
CA GLY A 10 -0.38 -14.75 -39.99
C GLY A 10 -1.04 -14.16 -38.74
N VAL A 11 -1.51 -15.01 -37.83
CA VAL A 11 -1.94 -14.60 -36.49
C VAL A 11 -0.67 -14.37 -35.66
N LEU A 12 -0.30 -13.10 -35.47
CA LEU A 12 0.70 -12.68 -34.48
C LEU A 12 0.05 -12.75 -33.09
N VAL A 13 0.19 -13.88 -32.42
CA VAL A 13 -0.06 -13.99 -30.98
C VAL A 13 1.04 -13.22 -30.27
N SER A 14 0.71 -12.01 -29.82
CA SER A 14 1.56 -11.25 -28.90
C SER A 14 1.61 -12.01 -27.58
N CYS A 15 2.69 -12.76 -27.35
CA CYS A 15 2.99 -13.37 -26.06
C CYS A 15 3.36 -12.26 -25.07
N CYS A 16 2.36 -11.67 -24.42
CA CYS A 16 2.55 -11.03 -23.13
C CYS A 16 3.07 -12.10 -22.17
N THR A 17 4.37 -12.08 -21.90
CA THR A 17 4.98 -12.91 -20.87
C THR A 17 4.58 -12.36 -19.50
N PHE A 18 3.37 -12.67 -19.06
CA PHE A 18 3.04 -12.61 -17.65
C PHE A 18 3.97 -13.59 -16.95
N ALA A 19 5.00 -13.08 -16.26
CA ALA A 19 5.75 -13.89 -15.32
C ALA A 19 4.73 -14.56 -14.40
N ALA A 20 4.70 -15.90 -14.40
CA ALA A 20 3.74 -16.64 -13.60
C ALA A 20 3.80 -16.13 -12.16
N GLU A 21 2.68 -15.65 -11.62
CA GLU A 21 2.63 -15.31 -10.20
C GLU A 21 2.88 -16.58 -9.42
N HIS A 22 4.01 -16.64 -8.72
CA HIS A 22 4.30 -17.74 -7.83
C HIS A 22 3.58 -17.48 -6.52
N GLY A 23 2.76 -18.43 -6.08
CA GLY A 23 2.12 -18.32 -4.77
C GLY A 23 3.16 -18.16 -3.65
N VAL A 24 2.81 -17.41 -2.62
CA VAL A 24 3.69 -17.15 -1.46
C VAL A 24 4.14 -18.45 -0.81
N LYS A 25 5.40 -18.48 -0.35
CA LYS A 25 5.97 -19.63 0.38
C LYS A 25 5.53 -19.68 1.84
N VAL A 26 5.21 -18.52 2.42
CA VAL A 26 4.86 -18.35 3.83
C VAL A 26 3.54 -17.60 3.89
N VAL A 27 2.61 -18.16 4.63
CA VAL A 27 1.34 -17.52 4.99
C VAL A 27 1.38 -17.26 6.48
N ASN A 28 1.07 -16.04 6.92
CA ASN A 28 1.05 -15.72 8.33
C ASN A 28 0.02 -16.62 9.04
N PRO A 29 0.32 -17.13 10.24
CA PRO A 29 -0.53 -18.12 10.89
C PRO A 29 -1.80 -17.50 11.48
N ASP A 30 -1.76 -16.23 11.91
CA ASP A 30 -2.89 -15.61 12.59
C ASP A 30 -4.00 -15.21 11.62
N ARG A 31 -5.22 -15.15 12.16
CA ARG A 31 -6.43 -14.76 11.44
C ARG A 31 -7.14 -13.65 12.20
N PHE A 32 -7.56 -12.63 11.46
CA PHE A 32 -8.49 -11.63 11.94
C PHE A 32 -9.84 -11.91 11.30
N HIS A 33 -10.77 -12.38 12.13
CA HIS A 33 -12.12 -12.75 11.71
C HIS A 33 -12.92 -11.47 11.39
N LEU A 34 -13.21 -11.25 10.12
CA LEU A 34 -14.09 -10.19 9.63
C LEU A 34 -15.40 -10.81 9.17
N GLU A 35 -16.45 -10.00 9.05
CA GLU A 35 -17.74 -10.44 8.50
C GLU A 35 -17.59 -11.05 7.10
N ALA A 36 -16.72 -10.48 6.27
CA ALA A 36 -16.46 -10.95 4.91
C ALA A 36 -15.54 -12.19 4.82
N GLY A 37 -14.97 -12.65 5.94
CA GLY A 37 -14.01 -13.76 5.98
C GLY A 37 -12.76 -13.46 6.81
N ASP A 38 -11.82 -14.39 6.80
CA ASP A 38 -10.62 -14.32 7.62
C ASP A 38 -9.47 -13.62 6.89
N LEU A 39 -9.03 -12.48 7.41
CA LEU A 39 -7.82 -11.82 6.95
C LEU A 39 -6.60 -12.51 7.58
N SER A 40 -5.66 -12.96 6.74
CA SER A 40 -4.35 -13.41 7.23
C SER A 40 -3.53 -12.20 7.65
N LEU A 41 -2.91 -12.27 8.83
CA LEU A 41 -2.02 -11.24 9.33
C LEU A 41 -0.99 -11.85 10.27
N GLY A 42 0.13 -11.15 10.47
CA GLY A 42 1.15 -11.51 11.44
C GLY A 42 1.21 -10.46 12.53
N LEU A 43 1.49 -10.89 13.76
CA LEU A 43 1.47 -10.05 14.96
C LEU A 43 2.74 -10.25 15.77
N SER A 44 3.35 -9.17 16.26
CA SER A 44 4.48 -9.28 17.19
C SER A 44 4.06 -9.64 18.61
N GLN A 45 2.80 -9.39 18.97
CA GLN A 45 2.20 -9.70 20.28
C GLN A 45 0.75 -10.16 20.07
N ASP A 46 0.28 -11.10 20.89
CA ASP A 46 -1.10 -11.62 20.79
C ASP A 46 -2.13 -10.55 21.22
N TRP A 47 -2.71 -9.89 20.23
CA TRP A 47 -3.69 -8.81 20.41
C TRP A 47 -5.09 -9.28 20.86
N ARG A 48 -5.32 -10.60 21.01
CA ARG A 48 -6.57 -11.15 21.55
C ARG A 48 -6.64 -10.97 23.06
N GLN A 49 -5.50 -10.73 23.69
CA GLN A 49 -5.36 -10.44 25.11
C GLN A 49 -5.08 -8.93 25.30
N PRO A 50 -5.42 -8.35 26.46
CA PRO A 50 -5.04 -6.97 26.76
C PRO A 50 -3.53 -6.75 26.69
N LEU A 51 -3.11 -5.69 25.99
CA LEU A 51 -1.72 -5.25 25.82
C LEU A 51 -1.53 -3.88 26.48
N PRO A 52 -1.47 -3.79 27.83
CA PRO A 52 -1.53 -2.53 28.55
C PRO A 52 -0.28 -1.65 28.43
N LYS A 53 0.83 -2.20 27.93
CA LYS A 53 2.10 -1.47 27.72
C LYS A 53 2.26 -0.92 26.31
N VAL A 54 1.40 -1.34 25.38
CA VAL A 54 1.48 -0.91 23.98
C VAL A 54 0.98 0.53 23.88
N THR A 55 1.88 1.43 23.49
CA THR A 55 1.58 2.84 23.23
C THR A 55 1.53 3.15 21.73
N ARG A 56 2.06 2.26 20.90
CA ARG A 56 2.08 2.40 19.45
C ARG A 56 1.71 1.09 18.75
N ALA A 57 0.89 1.19 17.71
CA ALA A 57 0.71 0.12 16.75
C ALA A 57 1.34 0.52 15.41
N LEU A 58 2.16 -0.35 14.83
CA LEU A 58 2.72 -0.24 13.50
C LEU A 58 2.03 -1.26 12.58
N ILE A 59 1.19 -0.80 11.68
CA ILE A 59 0.63 -1.61 10.60
C ILE A 59 1.56 -1.52 9.40
N ILE A 60 2.27 -2.60 9.08
CA ILE A 60 3.29 -2.64 8.02
C ILE A 60 2.81 -3.48 6.81
N VAL A 61 2.57 -2.80 5.69
CA VAL A 61 2.02 -3.39 4.46
C VAL A 61 3.14 -3.82 3.52
N HIS A 62 3.12 -5.09 3.15
CA HIS A 62 4.10 -5.70 2.25
C HIS A 62 4.04 -5.16 0.81
N GLY A 63 5.11 -5.37 0.06
CA GLY A 63 5.15 -5.12 -1.39
C GLY A 63 4.34 -6.14 -2.21
N ARG A 64 4.45 -6.05 -3.55
CA ARG A 64 3.71 -6.93 -4.48
C ARG A 64 3.94 -8.44 -4.30
N LEU A 65 5.03 -8.83 -3.63
CA LEU A 65 5.39 -10.22 -3.38
C LEU A 65 4.57 -10.88 -2.27
N ARG A 66 3.70 -10.13 -1.58
CA ARG A 66 2.81 -10.66 -0.53
C ARG A 66 3.54 -11.36 0.62
N ASN A 67 4.82 -11.02 0.84
CA ASN A 67 5.70 -11.59 1.86
C ASN A 67 5.54 -10.89 3.21
N ALA A 68 4.32 -10.88 3.75
CA ALA A 68 3.96 -10.19 4.99
C ALA A 68 4.87 -10.54 6.18
N GLN A 69 5.25 -11.81 6.34
CA GLN A 69 6.15 -12.24 7.43
C GLN A 69 7.52 -11.54 7.38
N THR A 70 8.08 -11.30 6.19
CA THR A 70 9.34 -10.54 6.04
C THR A 70 9.15 -9.12 6.56
N TYR A 71 8.04 -8.48 6.20
CA TYR A 71 7.72 -7.13 6.62
C TYR A 71 7.41 -7.03 8.11
N LEU A 72 6.78 -8.07 8.69
CA LEU A 72 6.60 -8.18 10.13
C LEU A 72 7.97 -8.14 10.83
N GLN A 73 8.92 -8.94 10.36
CA GLN A 73 10.26 -8.99 10.94
C GLN A 73 10.98 -7.64 10.81
N SER A 74 10.98 -7.03 9.63
CA SER A 74 11.58 -5.70 9.44
C SER A 74 10.98 -4.64 10.39
N GLY A 75 9.67 -4.71 10.64
CA GLY A 75 9.01 -3.81 11.60
C GLY A 75 9.36 -4.10 13.06
N ILE A 76 9.55 -5.37 13.42
CA ILE A 76 10.02 -5.78 14.76
C ILE A 76 11.46 -5.30 14.96
N ASP A 77 12.35 -5.60 14.01
CA ASP A 77 13.77 -5.22 14.06
C ASP A 77 13.92 -3.70 14.18
N ALA A 78 13.19 -2.93 13.38
CA ALA A 78 13.20 -1.47 13.46
C ALA A 78 12.72 -0.96 14.84
N ALA A 79 11.70 -1.59 15.43
CA ALA A 79 11.22 -1.20 16.76
C ALA A 79 12.23 -1.58 17.87
N GLU A 80 12.94 -2.69 17.73
CA GLU A 80 13.99 -3.14 18.64
C GLU A 80 15.21 -2.22 18.56
N HIS A 81 15.69 -1.88 17.36
CA HIS A 81 16.79 -0.94 17.14
C HIS A 81 16.48 0.44 17.73
N ALA A 82 15.25 0.92 17.54
CA ALA A 82 14.78 2.18 18.10
C ALA A 82 14.52 2.12 19.63
N GLY A 83 14.71 0.97 20.29
CA GLY A 83 14.53 0.79 21.72
C GLY A 83 13.08 0.84 22.21
N VAL A 84 12.10 0.67 21.30
CA VAL A 84 10.66 0.78 21.57
C VAL A 84 9.88 -0.52 21.32
N GLY A 85 10.56 -1.63 21.08
CA GLY A 85 9.94 -2.94 20.80
C GLY A 85 8.93 -3.37 21.88
N GLY A 86 9.25 -3.17 23.17
CA GLY A 86 8.38 -3.54 24.28
C GLY A 86 7.07 -2.72 24.39
N SER A 87 6.98 -1.57 23.72
CA SER A 87 5.79 -0.70 23.71
C SER A 87 5.13 -0.60 22.33
N THR A 88 5.60 -1.40 21.36
CA THR A 88 5.14 -1.36 19.96
C THR A 88 4.53 -2.70 19.55
N LEU A 89 3.27 -2.66 19.13
CA LEU A 89 2.63 -3.79 18.45
C LEU A 89 2.87 -3.66 16.94
N VAL A 90 3.55 -4.62 16.33
CA VAL A 90 3.76 -4.67 14.88
C VAL A 90 2.76 -5.64 14.27
N ILE A 91 2.09 -5.20 13.22
CA ILE A 91 0.98 -5.88 12.57
C ILE A 91 1.26 -5.91 11.07
N ALA A 92 1.34 -7.10 10.48
CA ALA A 92 1.57 -7.27 9.05
C ALA A 92 0.37 -7.99 8.40
N PRO A 93 -0.66 -7.27 7.91
CA PRO A 93 -1.72 -7.89 7.13
C PRO A 93 -1.14 -8.51 5.86
N GLN A 94 -1.62 -9.70 5.48
CA GLN A 94 -1.23 -10.41 4.29
C GLN A 94 -2.40 -10.48 3.31
N PHE A 95 -2.36 -9.64 2.29
CA PHE A 95 -3.35 -9.63 1.23
C PHE A 95 -3.05 -10.73 0.20
N LEU A 96 -3.58 -11.92 0.47
CA LEU A 96 -3.38 -13.13 -0.35
C LEU A 96 -4.18 -13.07 -1.65
N ASN A 97 -3.77 -13.86 -2.63
CA ASN A 97 -4.52 -14.06 -3.87
C ASN A 97 -4.86 -15.53 -4.14
N GLN A 98 -5.55 -15.81 -5.24
CA GLN A 98 -6.04 -17.17 -5.55
C GLN A 98 -4.90 -18.19 -5.72
N VAL A 99 -3.74 -17.75 -6.23
CA VAL A 99 -2.56 -18.63 -6.36
C VAL A 99 -2.02 -19.01 -4.99
N ASP A 100 -2.01 -18.06 -4.05
CA ASP A 100 -1.55 -18.29 -2.68
C ASP A 100 -2.45 -19.30 -1.95
N VAL A 101 -3.77 -19.12 -2.06
CA VAL A 101 -4.78 -20.04 -1.50
C VAL A 101 -4.61 -21.45 -2.06
N LYS A 102 -4.50 -21.57 -3.39
CA LYS A 102 -4.31 -22.88 -4.05
C LYS A 102 -2.99 -23.54 -3.65
N ARG A 103 -1.89 -22.79 -3.65
CA ARG A 103 -0.55 -23.33 -3.33
C ARG A 103 -0.48 -23.84 -1.90
N ASN A 104 -1.04 -23.10 -0.96
CA ASN A 104 -0.91 -23.38 0.48
C ASN A 104 -2.10 -24.16 1.05
N HIS A 105 -3.03 -24.61 0.20
CA HIS A 105 -4.23 -25.36 0.60
C HIS A 105 -5.02 -24.67 1.72
N LEU A 106 -5.17 -23.34 1.60
CA LEU A 106 -5.81 -22.54 2.63
C LEU A 106 -7.32 -22.77 2.65
N ASP A 107 -7.92 -22.58 3.83
CA ASP A 107 -9.36 -22.67 4.01
C ASP A 107 -10.11 -21.68 3.11
N LYS A 108 -11.32 -22.06 2.69
CA LYS A 108 -12.21 -21.23 1.86
C LYS A 108 -12.59 -19.92 2.53
N GLU A 109 -12.55 -19.87 3.87
CA GLU A 109 -12.86 -18.70 4.68
C GLU A 109 -11.74 -17.63 4.61
N VAL A 110 -10.55 -17.97 4.10
CA VAL A 110 -9.45 -17.01 3.96
C VAL A 110 -9.73 -16.02 2.83
N LEU A 111 -9.71 -14.74 3.19
CA LEU A 111 -9.87 -13.62 2.27
C LEU A 111 -8.76 -13.62 1.20
N ARG A 112 -9.18 -13.44 -0.05
CA ARG A 112 -8.28 -13.42 -1.21
C ARG A 112 -8.72 -12.44 -2.28
N TRP A 113 -7.77 -11.75 -2.89
CA TRP A 113 -7.98 -10.80 -3.98
C TRP A 113 -7.53 -11.38 -5.31
N LYS A 114 -7.96 -10.77 -6.41
CA LYS A 114 -7.49 -11.10 -7.76
C LYS A 114 -6.09 -10.52 -7.98
N GLY A 115 -5.11 -11.36 -8.26
CA GLY A 115 -3.74 -10.91 -8.59
C GLY A 115 -3.19 -9.90 -7.59
N ASN A 116 -2.96 -8.66 -8.06
CA ASN A 116 -2.50 -7.52 -7.26
C ASN A 116 -3.56 -6.43 -7.07
N ASP A 117 -4.84 -6.76 -7.29
CA ASP A 117 -5.96 -5.81 -7.22
C ASP A 117 -6.17 -5.28 -5.78
N TRP A 118 -5.72 -6.04 -4.77
CA TRP A 118 -5.62 -5.55 -3.39
C TRP A 118 -4.76 -4.27 -3.26
N MET A 119 -3.80 -4.03 -4.17
CA MET A 119 -2.99 -2.81 -4.17
C MET A 119 -3.75 -1.57 -4.63
N ALA A 120 -4.92 -1.77 -5.24
CA ALA A 120 -5.83 -0.74 -5.71
C ALA A 120 -7.06 -0.58 -4.79
N GLY A 121 -7.19 -1.38 -3.72
CA GLY A 121 -8.37 -1.28 -2.86
C GLY A 121 -9.58 -2.06 -3.38
N GLU A 122 -9.39 -2.94 -4.37
CA GLU A 122 -10.48 -3.74 -4.91
C GLU A 122 -11.07 -4.68 -3.87
N ALA A 123 -12.31 -5.13 -4.11
CA ALA A 123 -12.97 -6.11 -3.28
C ALA A 123 -12.28 -7.49 -3.37
N SER A 124 -12.26 -8.21 -2.24
CA SER A 124 -11.89 -9.62 -2.21
C SER A 124 -12.83 -10.44 -3.09
N THR A 125 -12.29 -11.51 -3.68
CA THR A 125 -13.01 -12.46 -4.54
C THR A 125 -13.56 -13.68 -3.79
N GLY A 126 -13.32 -13.76 -2.48
CA GLY A 126 -13.89 -14.77 -1.60
C GLY A 126 -13.24 -14.80 -0.22
N PRO A 127 -13.92 -15.36 0.80
CA PRO A 127 -15.28 -15.92 0.74
C PRO A 127 -16.36 -14.85 0.54
N GLY A 128 -16.28 -13.71 1.23
CA GLY A 128 -17.10 -12.51 1.01
C GLY A 128 -16.33 -11.41 0.25
N GLN A 129 -16.97 -10.25 0.12
CA GLN A 129 -16.41 -9.07 -0.51
C GLN A 129 -16.06 -8.00 0.54
N ILE A 130 -14.78 -7.65 0.63
CA ILE A 130 -14.29 -6.50 1.37
C ILE A 130 -13.12 -5.88 0.60
N SER A 131 -13.09 -4.55 0.52
CA SER A 131 -11.91 -3.84 0.01
C SER A 131 -10.69 -4.14 0.88
N SER A 132 -9.50 -4.25 0.30
CA SER A 132 -8.27 -4.30 1.10
C SER A 132 -8.11 -3.08 2.00
N TYR A 133 -8.62 -1.92 1.60
CA TYR A 133 -8.68 -0.71 2.41
C TYR A 133 -9.71 -0.83 3.53
N GLY A 134 -10.87 -1.42 3.25
CA GLY A 134 -11.86 -1.75 4.28
C GLY A 134 -11.32 -2.74 5.32
N ALA A 135 -10.46 -3.68 4.93
CA ALA A 135 -9.80 -4.58 5.87
C ALA A 135 -8.80 -3.82 6.78
N LEU A 136 -8.07 -2.83 6.24
CA LEU A 136 -7.25 -1.91 7.05
C LEU A 136 -8.10 -1.09 8.02
N ASP A 137 -9.27 -0.60 7.58
CA ASP A 137 -10.22 0.11 8.45
C ASP A 137 -10.63 -0.75 9.65
N GLN A 138 -10.89 -2.05 9.45
CA GLN A 138 -11.25 -2.95 10.53
C GLN A 138 -10.11 -3.17 11.52
N ILE A 139 -8.85 -3.27 11.04
CA ILE A 139 -7.68 -3.35 11.93
C ILE A 139 -7.57 -2.07 12.77
N ILE A 140 -7.70 -0.91 12.15
CA ILE A 140 -7.61 0.38 12.84
C ILE A 140 -8.75 0.53 13.87
N LYS A 141 -9.97 0.14 13.50
CA LYS A 141 -11.12 0.11 14.41
C LYS A 141 -10.89 -0.81 15.61
N HIS A 142 -10.30 -1.99 15.39
CA HIS A 142 -9.94 -2.92 16.47
C HIS A 142 -8.95 -2.30 17.47
N LEU A 143 -7.94 -1.59 16.97
CA LEU A 143 -6.93 -0.90 17.78
C LEU A 143 -7.50 0.23 18.65
N GLY A 144 -8.67 0.79 18.29
CA GLY A 144 -9.40 1.76 19.12
C GLY A 144 -9.99 1.18 20.41
N ASN A 145 -9.97 -0.14 20.63
CA ASN A 145 -10.55 -0.76 21.81
C ASN A 145 -9.67 -0.57 23.06
N ARG A 146 -10.07 0.36 23.94
CA ARG A 146 -9.37 0.65 25.21
C ARG A 146 -9.29 -0.49 26.23
N LYS A 147 -10.15 -1.52 26.13
CA LYS A 147 -10.02 -2.71 26.98
C LYS A 147 -8.81 -3.56 26.57
N LEU A 148 -8.50 -3.58 25.28
CA LEU A 148 -7.35 -4.31 24.74
C LEU A 148 -6.09 -3.44 24.74
N PHE A 149 -6.21 -2.16 24.36
CA PHE A 149 -5.07 -1.25 24.20
C PHE A 149 -5.25 0.04 25.03
N PRO A 150 -5.27 -0.06 26.38
CA PRO A 150 -5.57 1.08 27.25
C PRO A 150 -4.54 2.21 27.15
N ALA A 151 -3.29 1.91 26.78
CA ALA A 151 -2.21 2.88 26.68
C ALA A 151 -1.92 3.37 25.25
N LEU A 152 -2.66 2.91 24.23
CA LEU A 152 -2.38 3.23 22.83
C LEU A 152 -2.54 4.74 22.56
N LYS A 153 -1.53 5.35 21.94
CA LYS A 153 -1.50 6.79 21.60
C LYS A 153 -1.41 7.03 20.11
N GLU A 154 -0.88 6.07 19.37
CA GLU A 154 -0.56 6.25 17.96
C GLU A 154 -0.70 4.95 17.17
N ILE A 155 -1.25 5.07 15.97
CA ILE A 155 -1.25 4.05 14.93
C ILE A 155 -0.46 4.62 13.74
N VAL A 156 0.55 3.88 13.29
CA VAL A 156 1.35 4.19 12.12
C VAL A 156 1.03 3.16 11.04
N VAL A 157 0.54 3.61 9.89
CA VAL A 157 0.34 2.74 8.72
C VAL A 157 1.49 2.98 7.76
N ALA A 158 2.38 2.01 7.61
CA ALA A 158 3.56 2.09 6.78
C ALA A 158 3.53 1.03 5.68
N GLY A 159 4.11 1.32 4.52
CA GLY A 159 4.23 0.34 3.45
C GLY A 159 5.30 0.70 2.45
N HIS A 160 5.94 -0.32 1.86
CA HIS A 160 6.99 -0.14 0.86
C HIS A 160 6.60 -0.76 -0.48
N SER A 161 7.03 -0.15 -1.59
CA SER A 161 6.78 -0.65 -2.95
C SER A 161 5.28 -0.79 -3.24
N GLY A 162 4.78 -2.01 -3.45
CA GLY A 162 3.34 -2.25 -3.55
C GLY A 162 2.55 -1.82 -2.31
N GLY A 163 3.12 -2.01 -1.11
CA GLY A 163 2.53 -1.54 0.14
C GLY A 163 2.57 -0.01 0.26
N GLY A 164 3.59 0.65 -0.27
CA GLY A 164 3.63 2.11 -0.34
C GLY A 164 2.50 2.67 -1.19
N GLN A 165 2.17 1.98 -2.30
CA GLN A 165 1.01 2.35 -3.10
C GLN A 165 -0.30 2.16 -2.33
N VAL A 166 -0.44 1.06 -1.58
CA VAL A 166 -1.62 0.81 -0.73
C VAL A 166 -1.76 1.90 0.31
N VAL A 167 -0.69 2.25 1.04
CA VAL A 167 -0.73 3.27 2.08
C VAL A 167 -1.04 4.64 1.51
N GLN A 168 -0.45 5.02 0.37
CA GLN A 168 -0.74 6.31 -0.27
C GLN A 168 -2.21 6.41 -0.69
N ARG A 169 -2.73 5.36 -1.34
CA ARG A 169 -4.10 5.30 -1.82
C ARG A 169 -5.11 5.16 -0.68
N PHE A 170 -4.78 4.41 0.36
CA PHE A 170 -5.60 4.29 1.56
C PHE A 170 -5.64 5.60 2.36
N ALA A 171 -4.54 6.35 2.46
CA ALA A 171 -4.59 7.68 3.05
C ALA A 171 -5.47 8.63 2.23
N LEU A 172 -5.58 8.41 0.92
CA LEU A 172 -6.42 9.20 0.01
C LEU A 172 -7.91 8.85 0.15
N THR A 173 -8.23 7.55 0.19
CA THR A 173 -9.60 7.04 0.13
C THR A 173 -10.14 6.56 1.46
N GLY A 174 -9.32 6.49 2.51
CA GLY A 174 -9.68 5.93 3.81
C GLY A 174 -10.85 6.66 4.45
N HIS A 175 -11.71 5.94 5.16
CA HIS A 175 -12.78 6.55 5.94
C HIS A 175 -12.24 7.20 7.21
N ASP A 176 -13.04 8.09 7.81
CA ASP A 176 -12.73 8.64 9.12
C ASP A 176 -12.87 7.56 10.21
N HIS A 177 -12.01 7.66 11.23
CA HIS A 177 -12.06 6.81 12.41
C HIS A 177 -12.44 7.64 13.64
N PRO A 178 -13.73 7.99 13.82
CA PRO A 178 -14.17 8.89 14.90
C PRO A 178 -13.84 8.35 16.29
N LEU A 179 -13.78 7.02 16.46
CA LEU A 179 -13.35 6.39 17.70
C LEU A 179 -11.92 6.79 18.06
N LEU A 180 -10.99 6.84 17.11
CA LEU A 180 -9.62 7.26 17.41
C LEU A 180 -9.56 8.70 17.89
N ASN A 181 -10.35 9.59 17.28
CA ASN A 181 -10.44 10.99 17.68
C ASN A 181 -11.01 11.13 19.10
N ALA A 182 -12.10 10.42 19.40
CA ALA A 182 -12.70 10.41 20.74
C ALA A 182 -11.74 9.88 21.82
N GLU A 183 -10.89 8.92 21.44
CA GLU A 183 -9.90 8.30 22.31
C GLU A 183 -8.55 9.04 22.33
N GLY A 184 -8.36 10.09 21.52
CA GLY A 184 -7.08 10.80 21.41
C GLY A 184 -5.94 9.95 20.82
N ILE A 185 -6.25 8.97 19.96
CA ILE A 185 -5.26 8.14 19.26
C ILE A 185 -4.91 8.81 17.93
N ARG A 186 -3.63 9.15 17.73
CA ARG A 186 -3.13 9.70 16.46
C ARG A 186 -3.07 8.60 15.39
N LEU A 187 -3.43 8.93 14.16
CA LEU A 187 -3.25 8.07 12.99
C LEU A 187 -2.38 8.79 11.96
N ARG A 188 -1.29 8.15 11.52
CA ARG A 188 -0.36 8.72 10.53
C ARG A 188 0.14 7.67 9.54
N TYR A 189 0.67 8.14 8.41
CA TYR A 189 0.99 7.31 7.25
C TYR A 189 2.45 7.48 6.81
N VAL A 190 3.09 6.37 6.46
CA VAL A 190 4.46 6.34 5.92
C VAL A 190 4.46 5.64 4.57
N VAL A 191 4.64 6.43 3.51
CA VAL A 191 4.59 5.98 2.12
C VAL A 191 6.01 5.78 1.61
N ALA A 192 6.48 4.53 1.52
CA ALA A 192 7.85 4.23 1.12
C ALA A 192 7.96 3.68 -0.31
N ASN A 193 8.79 4.32 -1.14
CA ASN A 193 9.12 3.92 -2.52
C ASN A 193 7.96 3.31 -3.35
N PRO A 194 6.75 3.90 -3.40
CA PRO A 194 5.70 3.38 -4.24
C PRO A 194 6.09 3.50 -5.71
N SER A 195 5.63 2.54 -6.52
CA SER A 195 5.91 2.57 -7.95
C SER A 195 5.06 3.57 -8.72
N SER A 196 3.92 3.99 -8.17
CA SER A 196 3.02 4.97 -8.78
C SER A 196 2.15 5.59 -7.69
N TYR A 197 1.64 6.78 -7.96
CA TYR A 197 0.81 7.59 -7.06
C TYR A 197 -0.53 7.89 -7.71
N ALA A 198 -1.58 8.06 -6.90
CA ALA A 198 -2.87 8.57 -7.34
C ALA A 198 -2.89 10.12 -7.25
N TYR A 199 -3.09 10.78 -8.39
CA TYR A 199 -3.15 12.24 -8.51
C TYR A 199 -4.60 12.75 -8.44
N PHE A 200 -4.83 13.85 -7.72
CA PHE A 200 -6.17 14.47 -7.58
C PHE A 200 -6.65 15.23 -8.83
N SER A 201 -5.77 15.43 -9.81
CA SER A 201 -6.08 16.12 -11.06
C SER A 201 -5.40 15.45 -12.25
N PRO A 202 -5.78 15.80 -13.50
CA PRO A 202 -5.12 15.29 -14.70
C PRO A 202 -3.69 15.80 -14.91
N GLN A 203 -3.16 16.70 -14.07
CA GLN A 203 -1.79 17.21 -14.21
C GLN A 203 -0.78 16.07 -14.05
N ARG A 204 0.20 15.99 -14.95
CA ARG A 204 1.31 15.03 -14.89
C ARG A 204 2.66 15.73 -15.06
N PRO A 205 3.70 15.29 -14.33
CA PRO A 205 5.03 15.88 -14.40
C PRO A 205 5.76 15.57 -15.71
N VAL A 206 5.42 14.46 -16.38
CA VAL A 206 6.01 14.06 -17.66
C VAL A 206 5.00 14.34 -18.78
N THR A 207 5.44 14.97 -19.86
CA THR A 207 4.63 15.18 -21.07
C THR A 207 4.34 13.85 -21.75
N PHE A 208 3.09 13.62 -22.13
CA PHE A 208 2.64 12.40 -22.81
C PHE A 208 1.46 12.74 -23.74
N ASP A 209 1.14 11.81 -24.64
CA ASP A 209 -0.05 11.90 -25.50
C ASP A 209 -1.20 11.11 -24.87
N ILE A 210 -2.32 11.79 -24.58
CA ILE A 210 -3.52 11.21 -24.00
C ILE A 210 -4.09 10.11 -24.91
N ALA A 211 -3.98 10.25 -26.23
CA ALA A 211 -4.48 9.24 -27.17
C ALA A 211 -3.74 7.90 -27.01
N ASN A 212 -2.46 7.93 -26.62
CA ASN A 212 -1.64 6.74 -26.39
C ASN A 212 -1.70 6.25 -24.94
N CYS A 213 -2.29 7.01 -24.02
CA CYS A 213 -2.45 6.64 -22.62
C CYS A 213 -3.80 7.12 -22.07
N PRO A 214 -4.94 6.61 -22.56
CA PRO A 214 -6.26 7.12 -22.20
C PRO A 214 -6.61 6.89 -20.72
N GLY A 215 -6.07 5.83 -20.11
CA GLY A 215 -6.32 5.46 -18.70
C GLY A 215 -5.46 6.21 -17.68
N PHE A 216 -4.64 7.19 -18.09
CA PHE A 216 -3.69 7.87 -17.19
C PHE A 216 -4.34 8.49 -15.94
N ASN A 217 -5.63 8.82 -16.02
CA ASN A 217 -6.39 9.43 -14.94
C ASN A 217 -7.44 8.50 -14.32
N ASP A 218 -7.53 7.25 -14.79
CA ASP A 218 -8.31 6.21 -14.14
C ASP A 218 -7.66 5.82 -12.81
N TRP A 219 -8.50 5.34 -11.90
CA TRP A 219 -8.03 4.63 -10.73
C TRP A 219 -7.18 3.46 -11.21
N LYS A 220 -5.94 3.31 -10.75
CA LYS A 220 -5.36 3.77 -9.48
C LYS A 220 -4.29 4.86 -9.62
N TYR A 221 -4.32 5.62 -10.72
CA TYR A 221 -3.38 6.69 -11.07
C TYR A 221 -4.00 8.10 -10.97
N GLY A 222 -5.32 8.20 -11.13
CA GLY A 222 -6.10 9.43 -10.96
C GLY A 222 -7.42 9.20 -10.25
N MET A 223 -8.39 10.07 -10.50
CA MET A 223 -9.68 10.13 -9.79
C MET A 223 -10.88 9.70 -10.64
N GLN A 224 -10.67 9.11 -11.82
CA GLN A 224 -11.76 8.51 -12.62
C GLN A 224 -11.94 7.05 -12.23
N ASN A 225 -13.17 6.51 -12.37
CA ASN A 225 -13.45 5.09 -12.11
C ASN A 225 -12.98 4.61 -10.72
N LEU A 226 -13.24 5.43 -9.69
CA LEU A 226 -12.90 5.12 -8.29
C LEU A 226 -13.57 3.83 -7.82
N PRO A 227 -12.93 3.04 -6.94
CA PRO A 227 -13.48 1.78 -6.46
C PRO A 227 -14.68 2.03 -5.53
N ASP A 228 -15.62 1.09 -5.48
CA ASP A 228 -16.85 1.18 -4.66
C ASP A 228 -16.59 1.55 -3.19
N TYR A 229 -15.42 1.17 -2.65
CA TYR A 229 -14.96 1.53 -1.32
C TYR A 229 -15.00 3.04 -1.05
N VAL A 230 -14.79 3.89 -2.06
CA VAL A 230 -14.79 5.34 -1.91
C VAL A 230 -16.18 5.91 -1.58
N GLY A 231 -17.23 5.23 -2.06
CA GLY A 231 -18.61 5.72 -2.01
C GLY A 231 -18.79 7.00 -2.84
N ASP A 232 -19.64 7.90 -2.37
CA ASP A 232 -20.03 9.12 -3.10
C ASP A 232 -19.00 10.27 -3.01
N ARG A 233 -17.82 10.03 -2.41
CA ARG A 233 -16.78 11.06 -2.23
C ARG A 233 -16.09 11.37 -3.55
N GLY A 234 -16.23 12.61 -4.00
CA GLY A 234 -15.52 13.12 -5.18
C GLY A 234 -14.07 13.55 -4.90
N ALA A 235 -13.30 13.76 -5.97
CA ALA A 235 -11.87 14.11 -5.92
C ALA A 235 -11.53 15.27 -4.97
N GLN A 236 -12.36 16.31 -4.92
CA GLN A 236 -12.15 17.47 -4.06
C GLN A 236 -12.23 17.12 -2.57
N GLN A 237 -13.20 16.29 -2.16
CA GLN A 237 -13.32 15.85 -0.78
C GLN A 237 -12.13 14.96 -0.40
N LEU A 238 -11.79 14.00 -1.27
CA LEU A 238 -10.64 13.12 -1.06
C LEU A 238 -9.33 13.91 -0.92
N GLU A 239 -9.15 14.97 -1.71
CA GLU A 239 -7.99 15.84 -1.62
C GLU A 239 -7.94 16.60 -0.30
N GLN A 240 -9.07 17.18 0.14
CA GLN A 240 -9.17 17.87 1.43
C GLN A 240 -8.85 16.94 2.61
N ASP A 241 -9.40 15.73 2.58
CA ASP A 241 -9.12 14.70 3.59
C ASP A 241 -7.64 14.35 3.58
N TYR A 242 -7.05 14.09 2.40
CA TYR A 242 -5.65 13.69 2.26
C TYR A 242 -4.66 14.71 2.80
N VAL A 243 -4.85 16.00 2.48
CA VAL A 243 -3.90 17.06 2.90
C VAL A 243 -3.99 17.37 4.39
N SER A 244 -5.09 17.00 5.04
CA SER A 244 -5.26 17.12 6.50
C SER A 244 -4.56 16.02 7.30
N ARG A 245 -4.21 14.89 6.65
CA ARG A 245 -3.57 13.74 7.29
C ARG A 245 -2.08 13.96 7.53
N ASP A 246 -1.55 13.32 8.57
CA ASP A 246 -0.10 13.27 8.82
C ASP A 246 0.54 12.20 7.94
N ILE A 247 1.21 12.62 6.87
CA ILE A 247 1.84 11.75 5.88
C ILE A 247 3.33 12.08 5.75
N THR A 248 4.15 11.04 5.78
CA THR A 248 5.57 11.13 5.42
C THR A 248 5.88 10.23 4.23
N TYR A 249 6.48 10.79 3.18
CA TYR A 249 7.04 10.05 2.06
C TYR A 249 8.49 9.70 2.38
N LEU A 250 8.82 8.42 2.35
CA LEU A 250 10.15 7.90 2.65
C LEU A 250 10.76 7.33 1.36
N LEU A 251 11.77 8.00 0.81
CA LEU A 251 12.29 7.69 -0.53
C LEU A 251 13.75 7.24 -0.49
N GLY A 252 14.06 6.07 -1.03
CA GLY A 252 15.45 5.59 -1.12
C GLY A 252 16.23 6.39 -2.17
N GLN A 253 17.36 6.99 -1.79
CA GLN A 253 18.18 7.81 -2.70
C GLN A 253 18.72 7.05 -3.92
N GLN A 254 18.79 5.72 -3.83
CA GLN A 254 19.26 4.86 -4.93
C GLN A 254 18.13 4.11 -5.64
N ASP A 255 16.85 4.41 -5.38
CA ASP A 255 15.70 3.81 -6.09
C ASP A 255 15.47 4.50 -7.45
N THR A 256 16.51 4.43 -8.29
CA THR A 256 16.67 5.20 -9.52
C THR A 256 16.77 4.34 -10.78
N ASP A 257 16.54 3.02 -10.67
CA ASP A 257 16.62 2.11 -11.83
C ASP A 257 15.29 2.09 -12.62
N PRO A 258 15.24 2.66 -13.85
CA PRO A 258 14.04 2.64 -14.68
C PRO A 258 13.74 1.24 -15.25
N ASN A 259 14.71 0.33 -15.22
CA ASN A 259 14.56 -1.02 -15.73
C ASN A 259 14.18 -2.04 -14.67
N HIS A 260 14.09 -1.62 -13.40
CA HIS A 260 13.83 -2.50 -12.26
C HIS A 260 12.60 -3.41 -12.53
N PRO A 261 12.71 -4.74 -12.33
CA PRO A 261 11.67 -5.70 -12.75
C PRO A 261 10.35 -5.60 -11.98
N ALA A 262 10.37 -4.96 -10.81
CA ALA A 262 9.18 -4.63 -10.02
C ALA A 262 8.65 -3.20 -10.25
N LEU A 263 9.21 -2.44 -11.20
CA LEU A 263 8.71 -1.11 -11.51
C LEU A 263 7.44 -1.23 -12.36
N ASP A 264 6.45 -0.42 -12.04
CA ASP A 264 5.27 -0.20 -12.84
C ASP A 264 5.65 0.55 -14.11
N LYS A 265 5.64 -0.15 -15.24
CA LYS A 265 5.99 0.36 -16.58
C LYS A 265 4.75 0.54 -17.45
N SER A 266 3.56 0.61 -16.86
CA SER A 266 2.37 1.00 -17.60
C SER A 266 2.51 2.47 -18.03
N CYS A 267 1.87 2.87 -19.15
CA CYS A 267 1.99 4.23 -19.64
C CYS A 267 1.52 5.25 -18.58
N GLU A 268 0.49 4.87 -17.80
CA GLU A 268 -0.11 5.70 -16.76
C GLU A 268 0.91 6.02 -15.65
N ALA A 269 1.72 5.03 -15.26
CA ALA A 269 2.77 5.20 -14.27
C ALA A 269 3.97 5.99 -14.84
N GLU A 270 4.29 5.83 -16.13
CA GLU A 270 5.38 6.56 -16.79
C GLU A 270 5.10 8.06 -16.92
N THR A 271 3.83 8.47 -16.98
CA THR A 271 3.45 9.91 -16.90
C THR A 271 3.93 10.60 -15.61
N GLN A 272 4.33 9.81 -14.59
CA GLN A 272 4.73 10.31 -13.27
C GLN A 272 6.25 10.41 -13.11
N GLY A 273 7.05 9.84 -14.02
CA GLY A 273 8.52 9.83 -13.95
C GLY A 273 9.14 8.48 -14.32
N ALA A 274 10.45 8.47 -14.58
CA ALA A 274 11.16 7.29 -15.08
C ALA A 274 11.42 6.20 -14.01
N TYR A 275 11.53 6.57 -12.73
CA TYR A 275 11.85 5.67 -11.62
C TYR A 275 11.23 6.18 -10.30
N ARG A 276 11.26 5.38 -9.23
CA ARG A 276 10.45 5.62 -8.02
C ARG A 276 10.86 6.87 -7.25
N LEU A 277 12.16 7.14 -7.11
CA LEU A 277 12.63 8.36 -6.46
C LEU A 277 12.06 9.62 -7.16
N MET A 278 12.17 9.69 -8.48
CA MET A 278 11.60 10.80 -9.27
C MET A 278 10.08 10.87 -9.14
N ARG A 279 9.37 9.74 -9.21
CA ARG A 279 7.90 9.69 -9.04
C ARG A 279 7.47 10.24 -7.67
N GLY A 280 8.24 9.94 -6.62
CA GLY A 280 7.97 10.44 -5.26
C GLY A 280 8.16 11.94 -5.12
N HIS A 281 9.27 12.48 -5.62
CA HIS A 281 9.49 13.94 -5.65
C HIS A 281 8.43 14.66 -6.46
N ASN A 282 8.15 14.18 -7.68
CA ASN A 282 7.14 14.78 -8.54
C ASN A 282 5.76 14.82 -7.89
N TYR A 283 5.37 13.75 -7.18
CA TYR A 283 4.10 13.72 -6.46
C TYR A 283 4.07 14.68 -5.28
N PHE A 284 5.17 14.74 -4.49
CA PHE A 284 5.28 15.65 -3.35
C PHE A 284 5.24 17.11 -3.79
N ASP A 285 5.97 17.46 -4.85
CA ASP A 285 5.97 18.80 -5.42
C ASP A 285 4.59 19.18 -5.98
N TYR A 286 3.92 18.24 -6.66
CA TYR A 286 2.55 18.42 -7.12
C TYR A 286 1.59 18.77 -5.98
N ILE A 287 1.59 18.01 -4.88
CA ILE A 287 0.64 18.26 -3.79
C ILE A 287 1.01 19.54 -3.02
N LYS A 288 2.31 19.83 -2.84
CA LYS A 288 2.80 21.05 -2.19
C LYS A 288 2.50 22.32 -3.00
N GLN A 289 2.58 22.25 -4.32
CA GLN A 289 2.19 23.35 -5.21
C GLN A 289 0.71 23.69 -5.05
N ARG A 290 -0.14 22.67 -4.93
CA ARG A 290 -1.59 22.82 -4.75
C ARG A 290 -1.96 23.29 -3.34
N HIS A 291 -1.16 22.91 -2.35
CA HIS A 291 -1.36 23.23 -0.94
C HIS A 291 -0.06 23.79 -0.32
N PRO A 292 0.24 25.09 -0.46
CA PRO A 292 1.50 25.66 0.03
C PRO A 292 1.73 25.53 1.55
N GLN A 293 0.67 25.30 2.32
CA GLN A 293 0.70 25.08 3.78
C GLN A 293 0.65 23.59 4.16
N LEU A 294 0.94 22.69 3.21
CA LEU A 294 0.88 21.24 3.42
C LEU A 294 1.78 20.80 4.58
N GLY A 295 1.20 20.02 5.51
CA GLY A 295 1.91 19.46 6.67
C GLY A 295 2.67 18.16 6.39
N HIS A 296 2.57 17.62 5.17
CA HIS A 296 3.25 16.39 4.77
C HIS A 296 4.76 16.58 4.71
N ARG A 297 5.51 15.49 4.88
CA ARG A 297 6.99 15.51 4.91
C ARG A 297 7.56 14.57 3.84
N LEU A 298 8.69 14.93 3.27
CA LEU A 298 9.49 14.04 2.41
C LEU A 298 10.84 13.83 3.08
N VAL A 299 11.24 12.57 3.24
CA VAL A 299 12.51 12.15 3.81
C VAL A 299 13.17 11.19 2.85
N GLU A 300 14.41 11.48 2.46
CA GLU A 300 15.21 10.55 1.69
C GLU A 300 16.07 9.67 2.59
N VAL A 301 16.26 8.40 2.22
CA VAL A 301 17.11 7.45 2.94
C VAL A 301 18.43 7.29 2.20
N PRO A 302 19.56 7.78 2.76
CA PRO A 302 20.85 7.73 2.10
C PRO A 302 21.33 6.30 1.84
N GLY A 303 21.85 6.05 0.64
CA GLY A 303 22.48 4.77 0.30
C GLY A 303 21.51 3.59 0.10
N VAL A 304 20.19 3.80 0.22
CA VAL A 304 19.19 2.73 0.08
C VAL A 304 18.46 2.84 -1.26
N GLY A 305 18.31 1.71 -1.94
CA GLY A 305 17.53 1.58 -3.18
C GLY A 305 16.13 1.00 -2.94
N HIS A 306 15.70 0.07 -3.78
CA HIS A 306 14.38 -0.57 -3.67
C HIS A 306 14.35 -1.75 -2.68
N ASP A 307 14.75 -1.50 -1.43
CA ASP A 307 14.89 -2.53 -0.39
C ASP A 307 14.02 -2.20 0.83
N GLY A 308 12.93 -2.95 1.00
CA GLY A 308 11.94 -2.65 2.04
C GLY A 308 12.47 -2.82 3.46
N ASP A 309 13.41 -3.75 3.68
CA ASP A 309 13.99 -3.96 5.00
C ASP A 309 14.87 -2.78 5.36
N LYS A 310 15.85 -2.45 4.51
CA LYS A 310 16.75 -1.31 4.71
C LYS A 310 16.03 0.03 4.79
N MET A 311 14.91 0.20 4.08
CA MET A 311 14.13 1.43 4.19
C MET A 311 13.59 1.63 5.61
N PHE A 312 13.07 0.57 6.26
CA PHE A 312 12.46 0.70 7.58
C PHE A 312 13.45 0.55 8.75
N THR A 313 14.55 -0.19 8.57
CA THR A 313 15.63 -0.34 9.57
C THR A 313 16.76 0.68 9.42
N SER A 314 16.64 1.64 8.47
CA SER A 314 17.53 2.79 8.38
C SER A 314 17.29 3.79 9.52
N PRO A 315 18.26 4.65 9.87
CA PRO A 315 18.06 5.72 10.83
C PRO A 315 16.87 6.64 10.48
N GLU A 316 16.70 6.99 9.20
CA GLU A 316 15.58 7.79 8.74
C GLU A 316 14.25 7.03 8.84
N GLY A 317 14.25 5.75 8.48
CA GLY A 317 13.09 4.85 8.62
C GLY A 317 12.62 4.73 10.06
N GLU A 318 13.52 4.38 10.98
CA GLU A 318 13.24 4.28 12.42
C GLU A 318 12.73 5.60 12.98
N LYS A 319 13.37 6.72 12.60
CA LYS A 319 12.95 8.05 13.03
C LYS A 319 11.52 8.34 12.57
N VAL A 320 11.21 8.09 11.30
CA VAL A 320 9.86 8.30 10.74
C VAL A 320 8.85 7.33 11.35
N LEU A 321 9.21 6.10 11.69
CA LEU A 321 8.30 5.11 12.28
C LEU A 321 8.03 5.33 13.78
N PHE A 322 8.99 5.84 14.55
CA PHE A 322 8.90 5.79 16.01
C PHE A 322 9.08 7.11 16.77
N THR A 323 9.54 8.18 16.12
CA THR A 323 9.74 9.47 16.80
C THR A 323 8.39 10.14 17.10
N GLN A 324 8.31 10.78 18.26
CA GLN A 324 7.08 11.29 18.88
C GLN A 324 6.66 12.68 18.39
#